data_AF-A0A179FAF2-F1
#
_entry.id   AF-A0A179FAF2-F1
#
_cell.length_a   1.000
_cell.length_b   1.000
_cell.length_c   1.000
_cell.angle_alpha   90.00
_cell.angle_beta   90.00
_cell.angle_gamma   90.00
#
_symmetry.space_group_name_H-M   'P 1'
#
loop_
_entity.id
_entity.type
_entity.pdbx_description
1 polymer ?
#
loop_
_entity_poly.entity_id
_entity_poly.type
_entity_poly.pdbx_seq_one_letter_code
_entity_poly.pdbx_strand_id
1 'polypeptide(L)'
;MSDPRVDRAIASGDAPAEIADILNDSQDTAALVTIMIFSVLAVFFVVCRLISRKYILKSYGIGLDDGLALVSLLVFIPFVGLCIELVNIGAGRSELFVAYILDRSGRTRLQIIDSVAHLIYSTALVLCRISGLAFYYRICSLHKEFLIAIKVIFATLILAYVAQMCLIIFHCQPVTLLWAPLDDYDVEFESHVCLWWFEIYSIISSISLVCDLLLFGIPAAMLKALELPGKQKLQLACTLLPGVLVIGISAGRIVLVFQYGFQYYTGFQFAFLKLLCIEVAEISATIIALSVPGVKPMVDKYILRKGKDSASSECSTPSENKSNERRMQKYTARELEDKLAE
;
A
#
# COMPACT_ATOMS: atom_id res chain seq x y z
N MET A 1 -10.49 -29.52 14.91
CA MET A 1 -10.22 -29.53 16.37
C MET A 1 -11.19 -28.57 16.99
N SER A 2 -11.87 -28.96 18.07
CA SER A 2 -12.78 -28.07 18.78
C SER A 2 -11.99 -26.96 19.50
N ASP A 3 -12.54 -25.75 19.52
CA ASP A 3 -11.97 -24.64 20.29
C ASP A 3 -12.29 -24.87 21.78
N PRO A 4 -11.29 -24.85 22.68
CA PRO A 4 -11.51 -25.06 24.12
C PRO A 4 -12.47 -24.05 24.77
N ARG A 5 -12.71 -22.90 24.14
CA ARG A 5 -13.72 -21.93 24.58
C ARG A 5 -15.14 -22.41 24.27
N VAL A 6 -15.33 -23.04 23.11
CA VAL A 6 -16.62 -23.62 22.70
C VAL A 6 -16.94 -24.80 23.60
N ASP A 7 -15.98 -25.69 23.82
CA ASP A 7 -16.17 -26.85 24.70
C ASP A 7 -16.54 -26.43 26.14
N ARG A 8 -15.92 -25.35 26.64
CA ARG A 8 -16.27 -24.77 27.95
C ARG A 8 -17.66 -24.17 27.99
N ALA A 9 -18.05 -23.39 26.98
CA ALA A 9 -19.36 -22.74 26.91
C ALA A 9 -20.51 -23.76 26.79
N ILE A 10 -20.29 -24.86 26.06
CA ILE A 10 -21.26 -25.96 26.00
C ILE A 10 -21.34 -26.68 27.35
N ALA A 11 -20.20 -26.92 28.01
CA ALA A 11 -20.15 -27.59 29.30
C ALA A 11 -20.78 -26.76 30.44
N SER A 12 -20.69 -25.43 30.40
CA SER A 12 -21.34 -24.53 31.35
C SER A 12 -22.83 -24.30 31.06
N GLY A 13 -23.32 -24.72 29.88
CA GLY A 13 -24.70 -24.48 29.45
C GLY A 13 -24.94 -23.08 28.88
N ASP A 14 -23.88 -22.30 28.65
CA ASP A 14 -23.96 -20.96 28.06
C ASP A 14 -24.26 -21.01 26.55
N ALA A 15 -23.89 -22.11 25.87
CA ALA A 15 -24.14 -22.32 24.44
C ALA A 15 -24.87 -23.65 24.17
N PRO A 16 -25.88 -23.69 23.27
CA PRO A 16 -26.54 -24.93 22.88
C PRO A 16 -25.57 -25.89 22.17
N ALA A 17 -25.61 -27.17 22.53
CA ALA A 17 -24.78 -28.19 21.89
C ALA A 17 -25.10 -28.38 20.38
N GLU A 18 -26.33 -28.05 19.96
CA GLU A 18 -26.79 -28.17 18.57
C GLU A 18 -26.04 -27.25 17.60
N ILE A 19 -25.49 -26.13 18.09
CA ILE A 19 -24.75 -25.16 17.27
C ILE A 19 -23.22 -25.34 17.37
N ALA A 20 -22.74 -26.39 18.03
CA ALA A 20 -21.32 -26.64 18.27
C ALA A 20 -20.49 -26.68 16.98
N ASP A 21 -21.02 -27.28 15.91
CA ASP A 21 -20.35 -27.36 14.61
C ASP A 21 -20.17 -25.98 13.98
N ILE A 22 -21.17 -25.10 14.10
CA ILE A 22 -21.13 -23.72 13.58
C ILE A 22 -20.17 -22.84 14.41
N LEU A 23 -20.06 -23.10 15.70
CA LEU A 23 -19.13 -22.38 16.60
C LEU A 23 -17.67 -22.78 16.38
N ASN A 24 -17.45 -24.05 16.00
CA ASN A 24 -16.11 -24.57 15.70
C ASN A 24 -15.67 -24.32 14.25
N ASP A 25 -16.60 -23.98 13.35
CA ASP A 25 -16.27 -23.59 11.99
C ASP A 25 -15.42 -22.32 11.99
N SER A 26 -14.20 -22.44 11.45
CA SER A 26 -13.19 -21.38 11.51
C SER A 26 -12.28 -21.40 10.29
N GLN A 27 -11.96 -20.21 9.79
CA GLN A 27 -11.00 -20.00 8.70
C GLN A 27 -9.75 -19.25 9.19
N ASP A 28 -9.55 -19.21 10.51
CA ASP A 28 -8.51 -18.44 11.19
C ASP A 28 -7.12 -18.78 10.67
N THR A 29 -6.79 -20.07 10.52
CA THR A 29 -5.49 -20.52 10.01
C THR A 29 -5.22 -20.02 8.59
N ALA A 30 -6.22 -20.08 7.70
CA ALA A 30 -6.07 -19.63 6.32
C ALA A 30 -5.87 -18.10 6.26
N ALA A 31 -6.59 -17.35 7.11
CA ALA A 31 -6.43 -15.91 7.24
C ALA A 31 -5.06 -15.52 7.79
N LEU A 32 -4.59 -16.17 8.86
CA LEU A 32 -3.26 -15.92 9.44
C LEU A 32 -2.15 -16.20 8.43
N VAL A 33 -2.23 -17.31 7.69
CA VAL A 33 -1.28 -17.63 6.61
C VAL A 33 -1.28 -16.53 5.55
N THR A 34 -2.46 -16.08 5.13
CA THR A 34 -2.62 -15.00 4.14
C THR A 34 -2.00 -13.69 4.62
N ILE A 35 -2.33 -13.26 5.84
CA ILE A 35 -1.80 -12.05 6.47
C ILE A 35 -0.27 -12.12 6.54
N MET A 36 0.29 -13.26 6.97
CA MET A 36 1.74 -13.43 7.08
C MET A 36 2.45 -13.38 5.73
N ILE A 37 1.89 -14.02 4.69
CA ILE A 37 2.47 -14.01 3.34
C ILE A 37 2.56 -12.57 2.81
N PHE A 38 1.46 -11.81 2.84
CA PHE A 38 1.45 -10.43 2.36
C PHE A 38 2.38 -9.53 3.17
N SER A 39 2.42 -9.72 4.49
CA SER A 39 3.29 -8.96 5.38
C SER A 39 4.77 -9.19 5.09
N VAL A 40 5.18 -10.45 4.91
CA VAL A 40 6.57 -10.81 4.56
C VAL A 40 6.94 -10.26 3.19
N LEU A 41 6.03 -10.33 2.21
CA LEU A 41 6.23 -9.74 0.89
C LEU A 41 6.43 -8.21 0.98
N ALA A 42 5.60 -7.51 1.75
CA ALA A 42 5.73 -6.07 1.94
C ALA A 42 7.11 -5.69 2.53
N VAL A 43 7.53 -6.38 3.61
CA VAL A 43 8.86 -6.18 4.22
C VAL A 43 9.97 -6.44 3.21
N PHE A 44 9.91 -7.55 2.49
CA PHE A 44 10.89 -7.93 1.47
C PHE A 44 11.06 -6.83 0.41
N PHE A 45 9.97 -6.33 -0.15
CA PHE A 45 10.03 -5.29 -1.20
C PHE A 45 10.55 -3.95 -0.69
N VAL A 46 10.20 -3.53 0.52
CA VAL A 46 10.77 -2.30 1.12
C VAL A 46 12.27 -2.46 1.35
N VAL A 47 12.71 -3.60 1.89
CA VAL A 47 14.13 -3.88 2.10
C VAL A 47 14.88 -3.87 0.76
N CYS A 48 14.35 -4.55 -0.27
CA CYS A 48 14.90 -4.52 -1.62
C CYS A 48 14.99 -3.09 -2.17
N ARG A 49 13.94 -2.27 -1.98
CA ARG A 49 13.94 -0.85 -2.38
C ARG A 49 15.07 -0.07 -1.70
N LEU A 50 15.21 -0.20 -0.39
CA LEU A 50 16.23 0.51 0.40
C LEU A 50 17.65 0.09 0.00
N ILE A 51 17.89 -1.22 -0.18
CA ILE A 51 19.19 -1.75 -0.64
C ILE A 51 19.49 -1.25 -2.06
N SER A 52 18.52 -1.31 -2.97
CA SER A 52 18.64 -0.84 -4.35
C SER A 52 19.11 0.62 -4.40
N ARG A 53 18.46 1.49 -3.63
CA ARG A 53 18.79 2.91 -3.53
C ARG A 53 20.17 3.15 -2.92
N LYS A 54 20.46 2.52 -1.78
CA LYS A 54 21.70 2.72 -1.03
C LYS A 54 22.94 2.26 -1.79
N TYR A 55 22.87 1.09 -2.43
CA TYR A 55 24.06 0.46 -3.02
C TYR A 55 24.22 0.69 -4.52
N ILE A 56 23.15 0.95 -5.27
CA ILE A 56 23.23 1.05 -6.74
C ILE A 56 23.25 2.48 -7.23
N LEU A 57 22.39 3.35 -6.68
CA LEU A 57 22.34 4.72 -7.17
C LEU A 57 23.50 5.58 -6.70
N LYS A 58 24.23 5.19 -5.63
CA LYS A 58 25.35 5.94 -5.02
C LYS A 58 25.08 7.45 -4.88
N SER A 59 23.81 7.83 -4.86
CA SER A 59 23.37 9.22 -4.79
C SER A 59 23.33 9.57 -3.31
N TYR A 60 24.05 10.64 -2.94
CA TYR A 60 24.15 11.15 -1.59
C TYR A 60 22.76 11.55 -1.07
N GLY A 61 22.08 10.63 -0.37
CA GLY A 61 20.85 10.91 0.37
C GLY A 61 19.79 9.84 0.26
N ILE A 62 19.25 9.41 1.41
CA ILE A 62 17.94 8.75 1.50
C ILE A 62 16.92 9.80 1.04
N GLY A 63 16.23 9.55 -0.07
CA GLY A 63 15.17 10.44 -0.53
C GLY A 63 14.04 10.48 0.50
N LEU A 64 13.32 11.60 0.59
CA LEU A 64 12.12 11.69 1.44
C LEU A 64 11.13 10.55 1.15
N ASP A 65 11.07 10.10 -0.11
CA ASP A 65 10.27 8.95 -0.53
C ASP A 65 10.68 7.64 0.16
N ASP A 66 11.99 7.37 0.29
CA ASP A 66 12.49 6.15 0.92
C ASP A 66 12.30 6.18 2.45
N GLY A 67 12.44 7.36 3.05
CA GLY A 67 12.12 7.57 4.47
C GLY A 67 10.64 7.33 4.76
N LEU A 68 9.74 7.91 3.94
CA LEU A 68 8.29 7.71 4.07
C LEU A 68 7.88 6.24 3.87
N ALA A 69 8.52 5.51 2.96
CA ALA A 69 8.28 4.08 2.77
C ALA A 69 8.71 3.25 3.99
N LEU A 70 9.81 3.63 4.64
CA LEU A 70 10.23 2.98 5.89
C LEU A 70 9.26 3.29 7.03
N VAL A 71 8.84 4.55 7.18
CA VAL A 71 7.84 4.94 8.18
C VAL A 71 6.52 4.22 7.94
N SER A 72 6.05 4.10 6.69
CA SER A 72 4.84 3.32 6.39
C SER A 72 4.98 1.85 6.81
N LEU A 73 6.17 1.25 6.62
CA LEU A 73 6.42 -0.12 7.07
C LEU A 73 6.40 -0.24 8.60
N LEU A 74 6.98 0.74 9.31
CA LEU A 74 6.97 0.78 10.77
C LEU A 74 5.56 0.92 11.36
N VAL A 75 4.64 1.59 10.64
CA VAL A 75 3.22 1.70 11.02
C VAL A 75 2.44 0.45 10.62
N PHE A 76 2.79 -0.18 9.49
CA PHE A 76 2.15 -1.41 9.01
C PHE A 76 2.41 -2.62 9.92
N ILE A 77 3.60 -2.75 10.53
CA ILE A 77 3.92 -3.89 11.42
C ILE A 77 2.96 -3.98 12.64
N PRO A 78 2.71 -2.90 13.41
CA PRO A 78 1.68 -2.91 14.44
C PRO A 78 0.29 -3.26 13.92
N PHE A 79 -0.10 -2.76 12.74
CA PHE A 79 -1.39 -3.11 12.13
C PHE A 79 -1.53 -4.62 11.91
N VAL A 80 -0.51 -5.27 11.35
CA VAL A 80 -0.48 -6.73 11.19
C VAL A 80 -0.64 -7.45 12.53
N GLY A 81 0.04 -6.96 13.59
CA GLY A 81 -0.11 -7.49 14.94
C GLY A 81 -1.54 -7.38 15.48
N LEU A 82 -2.21 -6.25 15.26
CA LEU A 82 -3.62 -6.06 15.63
C LEU A 82 -4.55 -6.98 14.84
N CYS A 83 -4.31 -7.17 13.53
CA CYS A 83 -5.09 -8.13 12.73
C CYS A 83 -4.94 -9.56 13.26
N ILE A 84 -3.72 -9.99 13.61
CA ILE A 84 -3.48 -11.31 14.21
C ILE A 84 -4.24 -11.44 15.52
N GLU A 85 -4.23 -10.40 16.35
CA GLU A 85 -4.97 -10.40 17.61
C GLU A 85 -6.48 -10.48 17.40
N LEU A 86 -7.04 -9.76 16.43
CA LEU A 86 -8.47 -9.87 16.08
C LEU A 86 -8.85 -11.28 15.64
N VAL A 87 -8.00 -11.94 14.83
CA VAL A 87 -8.22 -13.34 14.44
C VAL A 87 -8.17 -14.27 15.65
N ASN A 88 -7.20 -14.09 16.56
CA ASN A 88 -7.07 -14.91 17.76
C ASN A 88 -8.25 -14.74 18.73
N ILE A 89 -8.76 -13.52 18.87
CA ILE A 89 -9.97 -13.25 19.66
C ILE A 89 -11.17 -14.00 19.05
N GLY A 90 -11.20 -14.18 17.73
CA GLY A 90 -12.28 -14.84 17.01
C GLY A 90 -13.21 -13.85 16.30
N ALA A 91 -12.72 -12.64 16.00
CA ALA A 91 -13.51 -11.58 15.37
C ALA A 91 -14.04 -11.97 13.98
N GLY A 92 -13.33 -12.86 13.29
CA GLY A 92 -13.72 -13.34 11.98
C GLY A 92 -14.66 -14.55 11.99
N ARG A 93 -14.99 -15.12 13.15
CA ARG A 93 -15.84 -16.32 13.27
C ARG A 93 -17.32 -15.98 13.11
N SER A 94 -18.18 -16.99 13.20
CA SER A 94 -19.63 -16.82 13.10
C SER A 94 -20.16 -15.80 14.13
N GLU A 95 -21.20 -15.06 13.78
CA GLU A 95 -21.85 -14.10 14.71
C GLU A 95 -22.29 -14.80 16.01
N LEU A 96 -22.70 -16.07 15.92
CA LEU A 96 -23.03 -16.90 17.07
C LEU A 96 -21.82 -17.13 17.97
N PHE A 97 -20.61 -17.26 17.42
CA PHE A 97 -19.40 -17.35 18.23
C PHE A 97 -19.18 -16.07 19.04
N VAL A 98 -19.36 -14.90 18.43
CA VAL A 98 -19.22 -13.61 19.12
C VAL A 98 -20.31 -13.42 20.18
N ALA A 99 -21.53 -13.89 19.92
CA ALA A 99 -22.65 -13.77 20.84
C ALA A 99 -22.54 -14.72 22.06
N TYR A 100 -22.25 -16.00 21.82
CA TYR A 100 -22.29 -17.05 22.85
C TYR A 100 -20.95 -17.32 23.54
N ILE A 101 -19.81 -17.03 22.89
CA ILE A 101 -18.48 -17.41 23.41
C ILE A 101 -17.72 -16.21 23.97
N LEU A 102 -17.86 -15.03 23.36
CA LEU A 102 -17.22 -13.82 23.86
C LEU A 102 -18.06 -13.21 24.97
N ASP A 103 -17.44 -13.00 26.13
CA ASP A 103 -18.03 -12.23 27.22
C ASP A 103 -18.03 -10.72 26.89
N ARG A 104 -18.69 -9.93 27.75
CA ARG A 104 -18.76 -8.46 27.56
C ARG A 104 -17.37 -7.84 27.42
N SER A 105 -16.39 -8.27 28.23
CA SER A 105 -15.04 -7.72 28.18
C SER A 105 -14.30 -8.11 26.88
N GLY A 106 -14.47 -9.35 26.40
CA GLY A 106 -13.94 -9.82 25.13
C GLY A 106 -14.50 -9.06 23.94
N ARG A 107 -15.81 -8.77 23.94
CA ARG A 107 -16.46 -7.95 22.91
C ARG A 107 -15.93 -6.53 22.91
N THR A 108 -15.93 -5.83 24.04
CA THR A 108 -15.38 -4.47 24.16
C THR A 108 -13.94 -4.41 23.65
N ARG A 109 -13.10 -5.37 24.05
CA ARG A 109 -11.71 -5.47 23.60
C ARG A 109 -11.61 -5.61 22.08
N LEU A 110 -12.44 -6.45 21.48
CA LEU A 110 -12.51 -6.63 20.02
C LEU A 110 -12.85 -5.31 19.31
N GLN A 111 -13.88 -4.59 19.77
CA GLN A 111 -14.31 -3.33 19.14
C GLN A 111 -13.23 -2.24 19.21
N ILE A 112 -12.56 -2.13 20.36
CA ILE A 112 -11.46 -1.17 20.55
C ILE A 112 -10.28 -1.51 19.63
N ILE A 113 -9.89 -2.79 19.58
CA ILE A 113 -8.77 -3.22 18.73
C ILE A 113 -9.09 -2.99 17.24
N ASP A 114 -10.30 -3.28 16.80
CA ASP A 114 -10.72 -3.06 15.40
C ASP A 114 -10.69 -1.57 15.02
N SER A 115 -11.23 -0.70 15.89
CA SER A 115 -11.19 0.74 15.69
C SER A 115 -9.76 1.28 15.63
N VAL A 116 -8.88 0.82 16.52
CA VAL A 116 -7.46 1.22 16.51
C VAL A 116 -6.75 0.67 15.27
N ALA A 117 -7.04 -0.57 14.86
CA ALA A 117 -6.49 -1.17 13.66
C ALA A 117 -6.84 -0.34 12.42
N HIS A 118 -8.09 0.14 12.32
CA HIS A 118 -8.54 1.02 11.25
C HIS A 118 -7.79 2.34 11.18
N LEU A 119 -7.53 2.98 12.33
CA LEU A 119 -6.74 4.21 12.39
C LEU A 119 -5.30 3.97 11.89
N ILE A 120 -4.67 2.87 12.32
CA ILE A 120 -3.31 2.53 11.91
C ILE A 120 -3.26 2.14 10.43
N TYR A 121 -4.25 1.39 9.94
CA TYR A 121 -4.41 1.04 8.53
C TYR A 121 -4.46 2.29 7.63
N SER A 122 -5.35 3.24 7.92
CA SER A 122 -5.49 4.46 7.13
C SER A 122 -4.21 5.31 7.15
N THR A 123 -3.49 5.30 8.27
CA THR A 123 -2.19 5.98 8.43
C THR A 123 -1.10 5.30 7.60
N ALA A 124 -0.96 3.98 7.68
CA ALA A 124 0.02 3.23 6.90
C ALA A 124 -0.20 3.41 5.39
N LEU A 125 -1.46 3.37 4.96
CA LEU A 125 -1.83 3.48 3.56
C LEU A 125 -1.55 4.89 3.00
N VAL A 126 -1.92 5.96 3.71
CA VAL A 126 -1.63 7.33 3.24
C VAL A 126 -0.13 7.59 3.17
N LEU A 127 0.65 7.12 4.14
CA LEU A 127 2.11 7.26 4.14
C LEU A 127 2.74 6.57 2.94
N CYS A 128 2.27 5.37 2.61
CA CYS A 128 2.70 4.64 1.43
C CYS A 128 2.39 5.41 0.14
N ARG A 129 1.15 5.89 0.00
CA ARG A 129 0.69 6.70 -1.14
C ARG A 129 1.51 7.98 -1.31
N ILE A 130 1.81 8.69 -0.22
CA ILE A 130 2.65 9.90 -0.23
C ILE A 130 4.10 9.57 -0.63
N SER A 131 4.67 8.46 -0.16
CA SER A 131 6.00 8.00 -0.60
C SER A 131 6.06 7.82 -2.12
N GLY A 132 5.06 7.15 -2.69
CA GLY A 132 4.92 6.97 -4.13
C GLY A 132 4.78 8.29 -4.89
N LEU A 133 3.93 9.18 -4.36
CA LEU A 133 3.70 10.50 -4.95
C LEU A 133 4.97 11.38 -4.91
N ALA A 134 5.74 11.32 -3.82
CA ALA A 134 7.02 12.01 -3.70
C ALA A 134 8.05 11.50 -4.73
N PHE A 135 8.03 10.20 -5.02
CA PHE A 135 8.82 9.63 -6.11
C PHE A 135 8.41 10.21 -7.48
N TYR A 136 7.10 10.31 -7.75
CA TYR A 136 6.61 10.94 -8.98
C TYR A 136 6.90 12.45 -9.05
N TYR A 137 6.90 13.15 -7.92
CA TYR A 137 7.29 14.56 -7.86
C TYR A 137 8.74 14.76 -8.31
N ARG A 138 9.64 13.87 -7.87
CA ARG A 138 11.06 13.92 -8.22
C ARG A 138 11.29 13.65 -9.71
N ILE A 139 10.60 12.65 -10.29
CA ILE A 139 10.77 12.27 -11.70
C ILE A 139 10.19 13.33 -12.66
N CYS A 140 9.08 13.97 -12.28
CA CYS A 140 8.40 14.98 -13.09
C CYS A 140 8.88 16.42 -12.84
N SER A 141 10.01 16.61 -12.14
CA SER A 141 10.52 17.93 -11.74
C SER A 141 10.71 18.93 -12.90
N LEU A 142 10.85 18.44 -14.13
CA LEU A 142 11.01 19.27 -15.34
C LEU A 142 9.68 19.71 -15.98
N HIS A 143 8.55 19.07 -15.66
CA HIS A 143 7.25 19.32 -16.30
C HIS A 143 6.24 19.98 -15.36
N LYS A 144 6.03 21.29 -15.53
CA LYS A 144 5.18 22.11 -14.64
C LYS A 144 3.75 21.60 -14.49
N GLU A 145 3.12 21.17 -15.58
CA GLU A 145 1.74 20.64 -15.55
C GLU A 145 1.60 19.41 -14.64
N PHE A 146 2.55 18.46 -14.75
CA PHE A 146 2.57 17.27 -13.91
C PHE A 146 2.83 17.61 -12.44
N LEU A 147 3.64 18.63 -12.15
CA LEU A 147 3.87 19.07 -10.77
C LEU A 147 2.63 19.68 -10.14
N ILE A 148 1.84 20.44 -10.90
CA ILE A 148 0.56 20.97 -10.42
C ILE A 148 -0.39 19.82 -10.11
N ALA A 149 -0.54 18.86 -11.03
CA ALA A 149 -1.38 17.67 -10.82
C ALA A 149 -0.95 16.87 -9.58
N ILE A 150 0.35 16.64 -9.39
CA ILE A 150 0.90 15.94 -8.23
C ILE A 150 0.59 16.68 -6.91
N LYS A 151 0.71 18.01 -6.88
CA LYS A 151 0.36 18.81 -5.70
C LYS A 151 -1.13 18.76 -5.37
N VAL A 152 -1.99 18.79 -6.39
CA VAL A 152 -3.44 18.61 -6.22
C VAL A 152 -3.75 17.23 -5.66
N ILE A 153 -3.16 16.18 -6.23
CA ILE A 153 -3.35 14.80 -5.73
C ILE A 153 -2.84 14.68 -4.28
N PHE A 154 -1.70 15.29 -3.94
CA PHE A 154 -1.20 15.30 -2.57
C PHE A 154 -2.21 15.93 -1.61
N ALA A 155 -2.76 17.11 -1.95
CA ALA A 155 -3.78 17.76 -1.14
C ALA A 155 -5.04 16.89 -1.00
N THR A 156 -5.49 16.24 -2.08
CA THR A 156 -6.63 15.31 -2.07
C THR A 156 -6.37 14.11 -1.16
N LEU A 157 -5.17 13.52 -1.20
CA LEU A 157 -4.81 12.38 -0.32
C LEU A 157 -4.84 12.77 1.16
N ILE A 158 -4.31 13.96 1.50
CA ILE A 158 -4.33 14.46 2.88
C ILE A 158 -5.76 14.76 3.33
N LEU A 159 -6.58 15.41 2.49
CA LEU A 159 -7.97 15.71 2.81
C LEU A 159 -8.78 14.42 2.99
N ALA A 160 -8.59 13.44 2.11
CA ALA A 160 -9.20 12.12 2.19
C ALA A 160 -8.80 11.42 3.50
N TYR A 161 -7.52 11.44 3.86
CA TYR A 161 -7.03 10.87 5.12
C TYR A 161 -7.66 11.54 6.35
N VAL A 162 -7.70 12.88 6.38
CA VAL A 162 -8.34 13.61 7.49
C VAL A 162 -9.82 13.27 7.58
N ALA A 163 -10.53 13.20 6.45
CA ALA A 163 -11.94 12.81 6.42
C ALA A 163 -12.15 11.37 6.95
N GLN A 164 -11.29 10.42 6.56
CA GLN A 164 -11.33 9.05 7.08
C GLN A 164 -11.09 9.02 8.59
N MET A 165 -10.10 9.75 9.09
CA MET A 165 -9.82 9.85 10.53
C MET A 165 -10.99 10.43 11.29
N CYS A 166 -11.57 11.52 10.79
CA CYS A 166 -12.75 12.13 11.41
C CYS A 166 -13.94 11.17 11.42
N LEU A 167 -14.18 10.43 10.33
CA LEU A 167 -15.25 9.43 10.27
C LEU A 167 -15.05 8.32 11.30
N ILE A 168 -13.83 7.80 11.46
CA ILE A 168 -13.55 6.73 12.43
C ILE A 168 -13.65 7.26 13.87
N ILE A 169 -13.10 8.44 14.16
CA ILE A 169 -13.06 8.97 15.53
C ILE A 169 -14.44 9.50 15.97
N PHE A 170 -15.17 10.17 15.08
CA PHE A 170 -16.43 10.85 15.42
C PHE A 170 -17.67 10.06 14.94
N HIS A 171 -17.55 8.74 14.74
CA HIS A 171 -18.67 7.92 14.27
C HIS A 171 -19.85 7.84 15.24
N CYS A 172 -19.60 8.04 16.53
CA CYS A 172 -20.60 8.07 17.60
C CYS A 172 -20.58 9.41 18.34
N GLN A 173 -21.73 9.78 18.90
CA GLN A 173 -21.90 10.88 19.86
C GLN A 173 -22.57 10.36 21.14
N PRO A 174 -21.91 10.46 22.32
CA PRO A 174 -20.54 10.93 22.55
C PRO A 174 -19.48 10.03 21.92
N VAL A 175 -18.25 10.57 21.75
CA VAL A 175 -17.15 9.86 21.08
C VAL A 175 -16.77 8.61 21.85
N THR A 176 -16.85 7.46 21.18
CA THR A 176 -16.45 6.15 21.68
C THR A 176 -15.75 5.36 20.57
N LEU A 177 -14.92 4.39 20.95
CA LEU A 177 -14.31 3.41 20.03
C LEU A 177 -15.16 2.14 19.90
N LEU A 178 -16.37 2.16 20.47
CA LEU A 178 -17.33 1.06 20.45
C LEU A 178 -18.35 1.28 19.34
N TRP A 179 -18.63 0.24 18.55
CA TRP A 179 -19.47 0.32 17.35
C TRP A 179 -20.90 -0.22 17.54
N ALA A 180 -21.19 -0.92 18.64
CA ALA A 180 -22.55 -1.38 18.97
C ALA A 180 -22.83 -1.33 20.49
N PRO A 181 -24.05 -0.92 20.91
CA PRO A 181 -24.55 -1.17 22.26
C PRO A 181 -24.52 -2.67 22.54
N LEU A 182 -23.99 -3.06 23.70
CA LEU A 182 -23.66 -4.46 23.99
C LEU A 182 -24.86 -5.30 24.42
N ASP A 183 -25.96 -4.67 24.82
CA ASP A 183 -27.25 -5.27 25.16
C ASP A 183 -28.38 -4.23 24.94
N ASP A 184 -29.60 -4.65 24.55
CA ASP A 184 -30.81 -3.81 24.46
C ASP A 184 -31.18 -3.12 25.81
N TYR A 185 -30.49 -3.51 26.89
CA TYR A 185 -30.66 -3.03 28.27
C TYR A 185 -29.44 -2.28 28.82
N ASP A 186 -28.44 -1.95 28.00
CA ASP A 186 -27.38 -1.05 28.42
C ASP A 186 -27.94 0.39 28.48
N VAL A 187 -28.46 0.75 29.65
CA VAL A 187 -29.07 2.06 29.98
C VAL A 187 -28.13 3.24 29.68
N GLU A 188 -26.81 2.99 29.56
CA GLU A 188 -25.81 3.98 29.14
C GLU A 188 -25.88 4.32 27.62
N PHE A 189 -26.44 3.44 26.78
CA PHE A 189 -26.50 3.61 25.33
C PHE A 189 -27.78 4.26 24.80
N GLU A 190 -28.81 4.51 25.63
CA GLU A 190 -30.02 5.25 25.21
C GLU A 190 -29.72 6.67 24.67
N SER A 191 -28.57 7.23 25.03
CA SER A 191 -28.13 8.58 24.61
C SER A 191 -27.12 8.60 23.46
N HIS A 192 -26.69 7.43 22.95
CA HIS A 192 -25.66 7.34 21.92
C HIS A 192 -26.26 7.32 20.51
N VAL A 193 -25.80 8.23 19.65
CA VAL A 193 -26.15 8.22 18.22
C VAL A 193 -24.90 7.84 17.43
N CYS A 194 -24.93 6.66 16.81
CA CYS A 194 -23.80 6.06 16.09
C CYS A 194 -24.15 5.78 14.63
N LEU A 195 -23.19 5.98 13.74
CA LEU A 195 -23.27 5.53 12.35
C LEU A 195 -23.05 4.03 12.25
N TRP A 196 -23.73 3.40 11.29
CA TRP A 196 -23.53 1.98 11.03
C TRP A 196 -22.14 1.71 10.44
N TRP A 197 -21.47 0.70 10.96
CA TRP A 197 -20.10 0.36 10.55
C TRP A 197 -19.98 0.09 9.05
N PHE A 198 -21.00 -0.57 8.48
CA PHE A 198 -21.11 -0.77 7.04
C PHE A 198 -21.05 0.55 6.24
N GLU A 199 -21.74 1.60 6.69
CA GLU A 199 -21.75 2.90 6.01
C GLU A 199 -20.37 3.54 6.06
N ILE A 200 -19.72 3.50 7.23
CA ILE A 200 -18.36 4.04 7.43
C ILE A 200 -17.38 3.32 6.51
N TYR A 201 -17.37 1.99 6.52
CA TYR A 201 -16.47 1.19 5.68
C TYR A 201 -16.72 1.38 4.19
N SER A 202 -17.98 1.56 3.78
CA SER A 202 -18.34 1.81 2.38
C SER A 202 -17.78 3.15 1.90
N ILE A 203 -17.91 4.20 2.73
CA ILE A 203 -17.37 5.54 2.44
C ILE A 203 -15.83 5.49 2.41
N ILE A 204 -15.19 4.91 3.43
CA ILE A 204 -13.73 4.81 3.52
C ILE A 204 -13.16 4.03 2.34
N SER A 205 -13.76 2.89 1.98
CA SER A 205 -13.31 2.06 0.86
C SER A 205 -13.48 2.78 -0.48
N SER A 206 -14.59 3.51 -0.66
CA SER A 206 -14.84 4.32 -1.86
C SER A 206 -13.81 5.44 -2.01
N ILE A 207 -13.51 6.17 -0.93
CA ILE A 207 -12.47 7.20 -0.90
C ILE A 207 -11.10 6.57 -1.23
N SER A 208 -10.79 5.40 -0.66
CA SER A 208 -9.54 4.67 -0.92
C SER A 208 -9.38 4.33 -2.41
N LEU A 209 -10.43 3.77 -3.02
CA LEU A 209 -10.44 3.43 -4.46
C LEU A 209 -10.19 4.67 -5.34
N VAL A 210 -10.83 5.79 -5.04
CA VAL A 210 -10.60 7.05 -5.77
C VAL A 210 -9.15 7.50 -5.64
N CYS A 211 -8.55 7.40 -4.45
CA CYS A 211 -7.14 7.72 -4.24
C CYS A 211 -6.20 6.84 -5.09
N ASP A 212 -6.49 5.55 -5.21
CA ASP A 212 -5.69 4.64 -6.04
C ASP A 212 -5.83 4.93 -7.54
N LEU A 213 -7.03 5.27 -8.00
CA LEU A 213 -7.26 5.70 -9.38
C LEU A 213 -6.49 6.98 -9.72
N LEU A 214 -6.47 7.95 -8.80
CA LEU A 214 -5.69 9.19 -8.97
C LEU A 214 -4.18 8.90 -9.08
N LEU A 215 -3.65 8.05 -8.21
CA LEU A 215 -2.23 7.67 -8.24
C LEU A 215 -1.86 6.88 -9.50
N PHE A 216 -2.72 5.97 -9.93
CA PHE A 216 -2.56 5.25 -11.19
C PHE A 216 -2.61 6.16 -12.42
N GLY A 217 -3.43 7.22 -12.36
CA GLY A 217 -3.57 8.21 -13.42
C GLY A 217 -2.26 8.92 -13.76
N ILE A 218 -1.35 9.12 -12.80
CA ILE A 218 -0.07 9.83 -13.01
C ILE A 218 0.82 9.11 -14.05
N PRO A 219 1.29 7.86 -13.82
CA PRO A 219 2.10 7.14 -14.79
C PRO A 219 1.35 6.87 -16.10
N ALA A 220 0.02 6.70 -16.07
CA ALA A 220 -0.78 6.50 -17.28
C ALA A 220 -0.80 7.77 -18.16
N ALA A 221 -0.99 8.95 -17.56
CA ALA A 221 -0.92 10.22 -18.26
C ALA A 221 0.49 10.50 -18.79
N MET A 222 1.53 10.20 -18.01
CA MET A 222 2.93 10.31 -18.47
C MET A 222 3.21 9.44 -19.70
N LEU A 223 2.68 8.21 -19.73
CA LEU A 223 2.87 7.28 -20.85
C LEU A 223 2.22 7.78 -22.16
N LYS A 224 1.13 8.55 -22.04
CA LYS A 224 0.38 9.12 -23.18
C LYS A 224 0.97 10.45 -23.65
N ALA A 225 1.38 11.32 -22.73
CA ALA A 225 1.77 12.69 -23.03
C ALA A 225 3.25 12.85 -23.40
N LEU A 226 4.12 11.95 -22.93
CA LEU A 226 5.58 12.09 -23.11
C LEU A 226 6.11 11.15 -24.19
N GLU A 227 6.82 11.71 -25.17
CA GLU A 227 7.52 10.97 -26.22
C GLU A 227 8.76 10.27 -25.65
N LEU A 228 8.54 9.18 -24.92
CA LEU A 228 9.60 8.38 -24.33
C LEU A 228 10.19 7.41 -25.37
N PRO A 229 11.52 7.21 -25.38
CA PRO A 229 12.14 6.16 -26.20
C PRO A 229 11.59 4.80 -25.78
N GLY A 230 11.39 3.88 -26.75
CA GLY A 230 10.61 2.64 -26.54
C GLY A 230 10.98 1.80 -25.32
N LYS A 231 12.27 1.79 -24.93
CA LYS A 231 12.75 1.10 -23.71
C LYS A 231 12.22 1.75 -22.42
N GLN A 232 12.21 3.09 -22.33
CA GLN A 232 11.66 3.80 -21.19
C GLN A 232 10.13 3.74 -21.17
N LYS A 233 9.50 3.74 -22.35
CA LYS A 233 8.06 3.54 -22.50
C LYS A 233 7.61 2.18 -21.98
N LEU A 234 8.32 1.10 -22.34
CA LEU A 234 8.04 -0.24 -21.82
C LEU A 234 8.25 -0.32 -20.30
N GLN A 235 9.30 0.31 -19.78
CA GLN A 235 9.57 0.33 -18.35
C GLN A 235 8.49 1.05 -17.54
N LEU A 236 7.99 2.19 -18.04
CA LEU A 236 6.86 2.89 -17.42
C LEU A 236 5.57 2.05 -17.51
N ALA A 237 5.34 1.37 -18.64
CA ALA A 237 4.23 0.44 -18.79
C ALA A 237 4.27 -0.72 -17.79
N CYS A 238 5.45 -1.29 -17.51
CA CYS A 238 5.59 -2.34 -16.49
C CYS A 238 5.23 -1.86 -15.08
N THR A 239 5.43 -0.57 -14.76
CA THR A 239 5.05 -0.03 -13.45
C THR A 239 3.54 0.19 -13.29
N LEU A 240 2.77 0.21 -14.39
CA LEU A 240 1.31 0.28 -14.34
C LEU A 240 0.67 -1.05 -13.93
N LEU A 241 1.28 -2.19 -14.28
CA LEU A 241 0.74 -3.52 -13.96
C LEU A 241 0.40 -3.73 -12.47
N PRO A 242 1.32 -3.49 -11.51
CA PRO A 242 0.98 -3.63 -10.10
C PRO A 242 -0.01 -2.55 -9.63
N GLY A 243 -0.07 -1.39 -10.28
CA GLY A 243 -1.09 -0.37 -9.99
C GLY A 243 -2.52 -0.83 -10.33
N VAL A 244 -2.69 -1.60 -11.41
CA VAL A 244 -3.99 -2.23 -11.74
C VAL A 244 -4.40 -3.25 -10.67
N LEU A 245 -3.43 -4.01 -10.15
CA LEU A 245 -3.70 -4.96 -9.05
C LEU A 245 -4.18 -4.25 -7.79
N VAL A 246 -3.55 -3.12 -7.41
CA VAL A 246 -3.98 -2.31 -6.26
C VAL A 246 -5.43 -1.84 -6.44
N ILE A 247 -5.77 -1.28 -7.60
CA ILE A 247 -7.15 -0.86 -7.90
C ILE A 247 -8.14 -2.04 -7.77
N GLY A 248 -7.76 -3.22 -8.27
CA GLY A 248 -8.57 -4.43 -8.16
C GLY A 248 -8.80 -4.87 -6.71
N ILE A 249 -7.78 -4.78 -5.86
CA ILE A 249 -7.88 -5.07 -4.42
C ILE A 249 -8.82 -4.06 -3.74
N SER A 250 -8.67 -2.76 -4.02
CA SER A 250 -9.52 -1.71 -3.46
C SER A 250 -10.98 -1.84 -3.90
N ALA A 251 -11.23 -2.24 -5.14
CA ALA A 251 -12.58 -2.55 -5.63
C ALA A 251 -13.15 -3.82 -4.96
N GLY A 252 -12.32 -4.85 -4.79
CA GLY A 252 -12.67 -6.06 -4.06
C GLY A 252 -13.07 -5.78 -2.60
N ARG A 253 -12.40 -4.80 -1.96
CA ARG A 253 -12.74 -4.37 -0.60
C ARG A 253 -14.17 -3.84 -0.52
N ILE A 254 -14.58 -2.99 -1.46
CA ILE A 254 -15.96 -2.49 -1.52
C ILE A 254 -16.95 -3.67 -1.59
N VAL A 255 -16.69 -4.66 -2.44
CA VAL A 255 -17.54 -5.85 -2.56
C VAL A 255 -17.62 -6.61 -1.22
N LEU A 256 -16.49 -6.79 -0.54
CA LEU A 256 -16.46 -7.45 0.77
C LEU A 256 -17.20 -6.66 1.85
N VAL A 257 -17.13 -5.32 1.82
CA VAL A 257 -17.90 -4.47 2.73
C VAL A 257 -19.41 -4.65 2.51
N PHE A 258 -19.87 -4.74 1.26
CA PHE A 258 -21.26 -5.07 0.97
C PHE A 258 -21.64 -6.47 1.45
N GLN A 259 -20.79 -7.47 1.25
CA GLN A 259 -21.04 -8.82 1.77
C GLN A 259 -21.13 -8.83 3.30
N TYR A 260 -20.28 -8.06 3.98
CA TYR A 260 -20.31 -7.90 5.43
C TYR A 260 -21.61 -7.24 5.90
N GLY A 261 -22.06 -6.17 5.23
CA GLY A 261 -23.33 -5.51 5.54
C GLY A 261 -24.56 -6.41 5.37
N PHE A 262 -24.51 -7.39 4.45
CA PHE A 262 -25.58 -8.34 4.19
C PHE A 262 -25.37 -9.73 4.82
N GLN A 263 -24.39 -9.87 5.71
CA GLN A 263 -23.98 -11.16 6.29
C GLN A 263 -25.14 -11.92 6.96
N TYR A 264 -26.13 -11.22 7.50
CA TYR A 264 -27.32 -11.80 8.15
C TYR A 264 -28.29 -12.50 7.17
N TYR A 265 -28.30 -12.12 5.89
CA TYR A 265 -29.36 -12.54 4.93
C TYR A 265 -28.91 -13.58 3.91
N THR A 266 -27.61 -13.71 3.67
CA THR A 266 -27.09 -14.28 2.41
C THR A 266 -26.07 -15.39 2.59
N GLY A 267 -25.83 -15.84 3.83
CA GLY A 267 -24.86 -16.92 4.10
C GLY A 267 -23.40 -16.53 3.81
N PHE A 268 -23.07 -15.23 3.79
CA PHE A 268 -21.69 -14.75 3.65
C PHE A 268 -20.89 -14.97 4.94
N GLN A 269 -20.58 -16.23 5.24
CA GLN A 269 -19.74 -16.56 6.40
C GLN A 269 -18.33 -15.96 6.25
N PHE A 270 -17.76 -15.54 7.38
CA PHE A 270 -16.40 -15.03 7.52
C PHE A 270 -16.10 -13.74 6.72
N ALA A 271 -17.11 -12.90 6.41
CA ALA A 271 -16.88 -11.68 5.62
C ALA A 271 -15.93 -10.69 6.32
N PHE A 272 -16.05 -10.53 7.64
CA PHE A 272 -15.13 -9.72 8.45
C PHE A 272 -13.68 -10.24 8.34
N LEU A 273 -13.48 -11.56 8.43
CA LEU A 273 -12.15 -12.17 8.29
C LEU A 273 -11.52 -11.88 6.92
N LYS A 274 -12.32 -11.97 5.86
CA LYS A 274 -11.89 -11.63 4.50
C LYS A 274 -11.53 -10.15 4.36
N LEU A 275 -12.23 -9.28 5.10
CA LEU A 275 -11.94 -7.85 5.13
C LEU A 275 -10.59 -7.55 5.80
N LEU A 276 -10.25 -8.20 6.91
CA LEU A 276 -8.92 -8.08 7.52
C LEU A 276 -7.81 -8.52 6.53
N CYS A 277 -8.02 -9.64 5.83
CA CYS A 277 -7.08 -10.12 4.83
C CYS A 277 -6.92 -9.13 3.66
N ILE A 278 -8.00 -8.52 3.17
CA ILE A 278 -7.93 -7.60 2.03
C ILE A 278 -7.24 -6.28 2.41
N GLU A 279 -7.40 -5.80 3.64
CA GLU A 279 -6.74 -4.59 4.11
C GLU A 279 -5.23 -4.75 4.22
N VAL A 280 -4.77 -5.90 4.74
CA VAL A 280 -3.35 -6.27 4.74
C VAL A 280 -2.82 -6.41 3.31
N ALA A 281 -3.60 -7.03 2.42
CA ALA A 281 -3.24 -7.18 1.02
C ALA A 281 -3.19 -5.83 0.28
N GLU A 282 -4.09 -4.89 0.57
CA GLU A 282 -4.12 -3.55 -0.03
C GLU A 282 -2.84 -2.78 0.31
N ILE A 283 -2.51 -2.62 1.60
CA ILE A 283 -1.28 -1.92 2.01
C ILE A 283 -0.05 -2.61 1.40
N SER A 284 0.00 -3.94 1.45
CA SER A 284 1.13 -4.71 0.92
C SER A 284 1.28 -4.52 -0.59
N ALA A 285 0.18 -4.58 -1.34
CA ALA A 285 0.17 -4.37 -2.78
C ALA A 285 0.55 -2.93 -3.15
N THR A 286 0.07 -1.93 -2.40
CA THR A 286 0.46 -0.53 -2.59
C THR A 286 1.96 -0.33 -2.37
N ILE A 287 2.51 -0.91 -1.30
CA ILE A 287 3.96 -0.89 -1.01
C ILE A 287 4.75 -1.52 -2.15
N ILE A 288 4.33 -2.69 -2.64
CA ILE A 288 5.00 -3.41 -3.73
C ILE A 288 4.95 -2.56 -5.01
N ALA A 289 3.76 -2.08 -5.40
CA ALA A 289 3.54 -1.30 -6.61
C ALA A 289 4.43 -0.04 -6.64
N LEU A 290 4.48 0.70 -5.53
CA LEU A 290 5.28 1.91 -5.40
C LEU A 290 6.78 1.63 -5.25
N SER A 291 7.15 0.40 -4.87
CA SER A 291 8.54 -0.04 -4.79
C SER A 291 9.13 -0.45 -6.14
N VAL A 292 8.32 -0.91 -7.11
CA VAL A 292 8.80 -1.35 -8.44
C VAL A 292 9.70 -0.34 -9.15
N PRO A 293 9.36 0.96 -9.24
CA PRO A 293 10.25 1.95 -9.86
C PRO A 293 11.61 2.11 -9.15
N GLY A 294 11.65 1.87 -7.83
CA GLY A 294 12.86 1.96 -7.01
C GLY A 294 13.75 0.71 -7.06
N VAL A 295 13.18 -0.45 -7.36
CA VAL A 295 13.90 -1.75 -7.45
C VAL A 295 14.49 -1.99 -8.85
N LYS A 296 14.00 -1.29 -9.87
CA LYS A 296 14.53 -1.30 -11.25
C LYS A 296 16.07 -1.36 -11.39
N PRO A 297 16.86 -0.46 -10.78
CA PRO A 297 18.32 -0.46 -10.93
C PRO A 297 18.99 -1.72 -10.36
N MET A 298 18.35 -2.43 -9.41
CA MET A 298 18.77 -3.75 -8.95
C MET A 298 18.54 -4.84 -9.99
N VAL A 299 17.36 -4.88 -10.59
CA VAL A 299 17.01 -5.87 -11.61
C VAL A 299 17.92 -5.73 -12.83
N ASP A 300 18.15 -4.50 -13.30
CA ASP A 300 19.02 -4.24 -14.45
C ASP A 300 20.47 -4.67 -14.21
N LYS A 301 20.98 -4.49 -12.99
CA LYS A 301 22.38 -4.77 -12.64
C LYS A 301 22.64 -6.24 -12.30
N TYR A 302 21.78 -6.86 -11.50
CA TYR A 302 22.02 -8.21 -10.95
C TYR A 302 21.30 -9.32 -11.73
N ILE A 303 20.08 -9.06 -12.23
CA ILE A 303 19.26 -10.08 -12.91
C ILE A 303 19.52 -10.06 -14.41
N LEU A 304 19.47 -8.89 -15.04
CA LEU A 304 19.73 -8.74 -16.48
C LEU A 304 21.22 -8.75 -16.82
N ARG A 305 22.11 -8.83 -15.80
CA ARG A 305 23.57 -8.85 -15.92
C ARG A 305 24.06 -7.91 -17.03
N LYS A 306 23.51 -6.68 -17.09
CA LYS A 306 24.05 -5.58 -17.87
C LYS A 306 25.31 -5.07 -17.15
N GLY A 307 26.27 -5.97 -16.97
CA GLY A 307 27.62 -5.62 -16.61
C GLY A 307 28.21 -4.87 -17.78
N LYS A 308 28.52 -3.59 -17.57
CA LYS A 308 29.69 -2.85 -18.10
C LYS A 308 30.15 -3.06 -19.57
N ASP A 309 29.34 -3.61 -20.46
CA ASP A 309 29.68 -3.81 -21.88
C ASP A 309 28.95 -2.80 -22.78
N SER A 310 28.19 -1.88 -22.20
CA SER A 310 27.64 -0.70 -22.91
C SER A 310 28.39 0.60 -22.57
N ALA A 311 29.56 0.51 -21.93
CA ALA A 311 30.49 1.62 -21.76
C ALA A 311 31.58 1.66 -22.86
N SER A 312 31.48 0.81 -23.89
CA SER A 312 32.23 0.92 -25.15
C SER A 312 31.27 1.05 -26.32
N SER A 313 30.44 2.08 -26.27
CA SER A 313 29.98 2.77 -27.47
C SER A 313 30.00 4.24 -27.11
N GLU A 314 31.22 4.75 -26.89
CA GLU A 314 31.50 6.14 -27.16
C GLU A 314 30.89 6.44 -28.52
N CYS A 315 29.92 7.35 -28.48
CA CYS A 315 29.56 8.23 -29.56
C CYS A 315 30.72 8.39 -30.54
N SER A 316 30.58 7.80 -31.73
CA SER A 316 31.30 8.23 -32.92
C SER A 316 30.86 9.67 -33.20
N THR A 317 31.45 10.61 -32.47
CA THR A 317 31.60 11.97 -32.94
C THR A 317 32.43 11.88 -34.22
N PRO A 318 32.03 12.50 -35.34
CA PRO A 318 32.92 12.64 -36.48
C PRO A 318 34.18 13.35 -35.98
N SER A 319 35.32 12.67 -36.05
CA SER A 319 36.65 13.22 -35.75
C SER A 319 37.02 14.25 -36.83
N GLU A 320 36.41 15.44 -36.80
CA GLU A 320 36.80 16.59 -37.63
C GLU A 320 37.84 17.50 -36.96
N ASN A 321 38.12 17.34 -35.66
CA ASN A 321 39.08 18.23 -34.98
C ASN A 321 40.54 17.78 -35.01
N LYS A 322 40.86 16.48 -35.19
CA LYS A 322 42.27 16.02 -35.30
C LYS A 322 42.88 16.21 -36.69
N SER A 323 42.06 16.34 -37.74
CA SER A 323 42.54 16.66 -39.09
C SER A 323 42.87 18.15 -39.20
N ASN A 324 42.09 19.03 -38.59
CA ASN A 324 42.31 20.48 -38.61
C ASN A 324 43.52 20.92 -37.78
N GLU A 325 43.80 20.32 -36.62
CA GLU A 325 45.02 20.62 -35.85
C GLU A 325 46.30 20.18 -36.60
N ARG A 326 46.28 19.00 -37.25
CA ARG A 326 47.42 18.55 -38.09
C ARG A 326 47.57 19.36 -39.38
N ARG A 327 46.48 19.93 -39.91
CA ARG A 327 46.52 20.81 -41.09
C ARG A 327 47.06 22.18 -40.71
N MET A 328 46.60 22.76 -39.60
CA MET A 328 47.12 24.02 -39.03
C MET A 328 48.61 23.91 -38.71
N GLN A 329 49.05 22.86 -38.00
CA GLN A 329 50.48 22.65 -37.71
C GLN A 329 51.34 22.49 -38.97
N LYS A 330 50.80 21.92 -40.05
CA LYS A 330 51.50 21.83 -41.35
C LYS A 330 51.59 23.16 -42.10
N TYR A 331 50.62 24.06 -41.94
CA TYR A 331 50.69 25.41 -42.51
C TYR A 331 51.69 26.27 -41.75
N THR A 332 51.68 26.23 -40.41
CA THR A 332 52.62 27.01 -39.58
C THR A 332 54.07 26.55 -39.74
N ALA A 333 54.30 25.24 -39.97
CA ALA A 333 55.64 24.72 -40.23
C ALA A 333 56.20 25.16 -41.60
N ARG A 334 55.36 25.19 -42.65
CA ARG A 334 55.77 25.66 -43.99
C ARG A 334 56.02 27.17 -44.03
N GLU A 335 55.21 27.96 -43.33
CA GLU A 335 55.43 29.42 -43.22
C GLU A 335 56.71 29.79 -42.44
N LEU A 336 57.18 28.91 -41.56
CA LEU A 336 58.48 29.08 -40.89
C LEU A 336 59.66 28.66 -41.79
N GLU A 337 59.51 27.62 -42.61
CA GLU A 337 60.55 27.19 -43.56
C GLU A 337 60.77 28.23 -44.67
N ASP A 338 59.71 28.85 -45.20
CA ASP A 338 59.83 29.90 -46.23
C ASP A 338 60.48 31.19 -45.69
N LYS A 339 60.30 31.51 -44.40
CA LYS A 339 60.94 32.68 -43.75
C LYS A 339 62.39 32.47 -43.34
N LEU A 340 62.88 31.22 -43.36
CA LEU A 340 64.28 30.87 -43.10
C LEU A 340 65.09 30.73 -44.41
N ALA A 341 64.42 30.83 -45.57
CA ALA A 341 65.02 30.71 -46.90
C ALA A 341 65.23 32.06 -47.63
N GLU A 342 64.80 33.18 -47.04
CA GLU A 342 65.17 34.57 -47.42
C GLU A 342 66.33 35.10 -46.56
#